data_AF-W9N744-F1
#
_entry.id   AF-W9N744-F1
#
_cell.length_a   1.000
_cell.length_b   1.000
_cell.length_c   1.000
_cell.angle_alpha   90.00
_cell.angle_beta   90.00
_cell.angle_gamma   90.00
#
_symmetry.space_group_name_H-M   'P 1'
#
loop_
_entity.id
_entity.type
_entity.pdbx_description
1 polymer ?
#
loop_
_entity_poly.entity_id
_entity_poly.type
_entity_poly.pdbx_seq_one_letter_code
_entity_poly.pdbx_strand_id
1 'polypeptide(L)'
;MGDTFPVLCRFWRIIHQVTLRYYRDQPYPREGLSDHITLAFAEYKYRELIAWAETLPPSMVRSEQSPHHVLIFHIWFHVAILSILHPFTVRARDSSRSLRFKTFPCKRSSPDAAYKASINQLKRLIVVYRKNYMSSTYTMLWHTGLIHVANANLGDTKDPAWRFYLFFCIQCYGRLRQAYRFAEAIGRSLLSMALQQGDLPASEARHIMEQYEENQLINPSYDIRATFMADLNLAMTNPSEASVESLADRFEDIAIFQEFTNAGGSSEDEQIESDDNSWDTP
;
A
#
# COMPACT_ATOMS: atom_id res chain seq x y z
N MET A 1 -18.97 -23.44 -1.05
CA MET A 1 -18.70 -22.30 -1.96
C MET A 1 -19.92 -21.84 -2.77
N GLY A 2 -21.12 -22.42 -2.60
CA GLY A 2 -22.29 -22.08 -3.44
C GLY A 2 -22.67 -20.60 -3.43
N ASP A 3 -22.66 -19.96 -2.26
CA ASP A 3 -23.00 -18.53 -2.12
C ASP A 3 -21.86 -17.58 -2.48
N THR A 4 -20.61 -18.07 -2.50
CA THR A 4 -19.41 -17.24 -2.70
C THR A 4 -19.45 -16.56 -4.07
N PHE A 5 -19.76 -17.31 -5.12
CA PHE A 5 -19.76 -16.77 -6.48
C PHE A 5 -20.85 -15.70 -6.69
N PRO A 6 -22.13 -15.92 -6.35
CA PRO A 6 -23.16 -14.88 -6.42
C PRO A 6 -22.80 -13.61 -5.63
N VAL A 7 -22.22 -13.77 -4.43
CA VAL A 7 -21.77 -12.64 -3.61
C VAL A 7 -20.65 -11.86 -4.31
N LEU A 8 -19.63 -12.55 -4.84
CA LEU A 8 -18.54 -11.92 -5.58
C LEU A 8 -19.03 -11.22 -6.85
N CYS A 9 -19.98 -11.79 -7.59
CA CYS A 9 -20.56 -11.13 -8.77
C CYS A 9 -21.21 -9.79 -8.41
N ARG A 10 -21.99 -9.75 -7.33
CA ARG A 10 -22.63 -8.50 -6.87
C ARG A 10 -21.60 -7.49 -6.39
N PHE A 11 -20.61 -7.94 -5.61
CA PHE A 11 -19.49 -7.12 -5.17
C PHE A 11 -18.77 -6.47 -6.36
N TRP A 12 -18.29 -7.29 -7.31
CA TRP A 12 -17.54 -6.79 -8.46
C TRP A 12 -18.36 -5.91 -9.37
N ARG A 13 -19.69 -6.07 -9.44
CA ARG A 13 -20.56 -5.14 -10.17
C ARG A 13 -20.52 -3.73 -9.58
N ILE A 14 -20.52 -3.59 -8.26
CA ILE A 14 -20.42 -2.28 -7.58
C ILE A 14 -19.04 -1.67 -7.86
N ILE A 15 -17.98 -2.45 -7.65
CA ILE A 15 -16.60 -1.98 -7.81
C ILE A 15 -16.28 -1.65 -9.26
N HIS A 16 -16.78 -2.41 -10.22
CA HIS A 16 -16.59 -2.13 -11.64
C HIS A 16 -17.15 -0.75 -12.03
N GLN A 17 -18.30 -0.35 -11.48
CA GLN A 17 -18.85 0.99 -11.72
C GLN A 17 -17.96 2.09 -11.14
N VAL A 18 -17.29 1.85 -10.00
CA VAL A 18 -16.27 2.75 -9.46
C VAL A 18 -15.08 2.84 -10.42
N THR A 19 -14.55 1.69 -10.86
CA THR A 19 -13.41 1.62 -11.78
C THR A 19 -13.67 2.38 -13.08
N LEU A 20 -14.85 2.20 -13.68
CA LEU A 20 -15.25 2.93 -14.89
C LEU A 20 -15.23 4.44 -14.64
N ARG A 21 -15.92 4.91 -13.60
CA ARG A 21 -16.03 6.34 -13.32
C ARG A 21 -14.70 6.98 -12.94
N TYR A 22 -13.80 6.24 -12.28
CA TYR A 22 -12.53 6.75 -11.76
C TYR A 22 -11.43 6.78 -12.82
N TYR A 23 -11.36 5.74 -13.67
CA TYR A 23 -10.21 5.56 -14.56
C TYR A 23 -10.57 5.55 -16.04
N ARG A 24 -11.75 5.05 -16.43
CA ARG A 24 -12.15 4.98 -17.85
C ARG A 24 -12.75 6.30 -18.33
N ASP A 25 -13.60 6.91 -17.51
CA ASP A 25 -14.39 8.10 -17.88
C ASP A 25 -13.62 9.41 -17.61
N GLN A 26 -12.29 9.36 -17.57
CA GLN A 26 -11.44 10.54 -17.38
C GLN A 26 -11.52 11.46 -18.61
N PRO A 27 -11.61 12.78 -18.41
CA PRO A 27 -11.54 13.74 -19.52
C PRO A 27 -10.17 13.69 -20.20
N TYR A 28 -10.11 14.21 -21.42
CA TYR A 28 -8.85 14.44 -22.15
C TYR A 28 -8.56 15.95 -22.21
N PRO A 29 -7.36 16.43 -21.81
CA PRO A 29 -6.24 15.66 -21.24
C PRO A 29 -6.60 15.07 -19.87
N ARG A 30 -5.90 14.00 -19.47
CA ARG A 30 -6.15 13.34 -18.17
C ARG A 30 -5.88 14.32 -17.03
N GLU A 31 -6.89 14.51 -16.20
CA GLU A 31 -6.78 15.28 -14.96
C GLU A 31 -6.41 14.37 -13.79
N GLY A 32 -5.97 14.99 -12.68
CA GLY A 32 -5.78 14.27 -11.42
C GLY A 32 -7.07 13.57 -11.00
N LEU A 33 -6.95 12.38 -10.39
CA LEU A 33 -8.13 11.58 -10.03
C LEU A 33 -9.15 12.37 -9.21
N SER A 34 -8.68 13.20 -8.27
CA SER A 34 -9.50 14.01 -7.36
C SER A 34 -10.25 15.18 -8.04
N ASP A 35 -9.83 15.60 -9.23
CA ASP A 35 -10.40 16.77 -9.91
C ASP A 35 -11.67 16.42 -10.70
N HIS A 36 -11.76 15.19 -11.23
CA HIS A 36 -12.87 14.78 -12.09
C HIS A 36 -13.98 13.96 -11.38
N ILE A 37 -13.70 13.43 -10.18
CA ILE A 37 -14.65 12.67 -9.38
C ILE A 37 -15.27 13.52 -8.27
N THR A 38 -16.49 13.17 -7.86
CA THR A 38 -17.18 13.89 -6.80
C THR A 38 -17.30 13.05 -5.52
N LEU A 39 -17.20 13.73 -4.37
CA LEU A 39 -17.43 13.09 -3.07
C LEU A 39 -18.84 12.48 -2.98
N ALA A 40 -19.83 13.12 -3.62
CA ALA A 40 -21.21 12.62 -3.63
C ALA A 40 -21.31 11.24 -4.29
N PHE A 41 -20.61 11.02 -5.41
CA PHE A 41 -20.55 9.71 -6.07
C PHE A 41 -19.85 8.66 -5.19
N ALA A 42 -18.70 9.01 -4.61
CA ALA A 42 -17.96 8.10 -3.74
C ALA A 42 -18.77 7.71 -2.49
N GLU A 43 -19.44 8.68 -1.88
CA GLU A 43 -20.33 8.46 -0.74
C GLU A 43 -21.52 7.56 -1.11
N TYR A 44 -22.12 7.76 -2.29
CA TYR A 44 -23.16 6.87 -2.81
C TYR A 44 -22.64 5.44 -2.95
N LYS A 45 -21.47 5.23 -3.55
CA LYS A 45 -20.86 3.91 -3.73
C LYS A 45 -20.45 3.24 -2.42
N TYR A 46 -19.93 4.02 -1.48
CA TYR A 46 -19.62 3.53 -0.15
C TYR A 46 -20.89 3.05 0.58
N ARG A 47 -21.99 3.81 0.49
CA ARG A 47 -23.28 3.41 1.08
C ARG A 47 -23.89 2.19 0.39
N GLU A 48 -23.85 2.14 -0.94
CA GLU A 48 -24.30 0.98 -1.72
C GLU A 48 -23.54 -0.28 -1.28
N LEU A 49 -22.23 -0.18 -1.11
CA LEU A 49 -21.38 -1.29 -0.67
C LEU A 49 -21.70 -1.76 0.75
N ILE A 50 -21.89 -0.84 1.71
CA ILE A 50 -22.26 -1.20 3.09
C ILE A 50 -23.67 -1.81 3.13
N ALA A 51 -24.65 -1.17 2.50
CA ALA A 51 -26.03 -1.65 2.50
C ALA A 51 -26.12 -3.04 1.86
N TRP A 52 -25.34 -3.30 0.81
CA TRP A 52 -25.21 -4.62 0.23
C TRP A 52 -24.56 -5.64 1.19
N ALA A 53 -23.52 -5.26 1.93
CA ALA A 53 -22.86 -6.15 2.88
C ALA A 53 -23.76 -6.61 4.04
N GLU A 54 -24.74 -5.80 4.44
CA GLU A 54 -25.76 -6.20 5.42
C GLU A 54 -26.68 -7.33 4.91
N THR A 55 -26.69 -7.60 3.60
CA THR A 55 -27.50 -8.67 2.97
C THR A 55 -26.73 -9.97 2.74
N LEU A 56 -25.51 -10.08 3.27
CA LEU A 56 -24.69 -11.28 3.09
C LEU A 56 -25.34 -12.52 3.71
N PRO A 57 -25.31 -13.68 3.03
CA PRO A 57 -25.77 -14.92 3.62
C PRO A 57 -24.89 -15.31 4.82
N PRO A 58 -25.41 -16.05 5.81
CA PRO A 58 -24.65 -16.44 7.00
C PRO A 58 -23.33 -17.14 6.69
N SER A 59 -23.26 -17.89 5.58
CA SER A 59 -22.05 -18.56 5.07
C SER A 59 -20.91 -17.61 4.68
N MET A 60 -21.21 -16.34 4.43
CA MET A 60 -20.27 -15.29 4.03
C MET A 60 -20.02 -14.25 5.13
N VAL A 61 -20.72 -14.35 6.26
CA VAL A 61 -20.44 -13.57 7.47
C VAL A 61 -19.18 -14.13 8.15
N ARG A 62 -18.28 -13.25 8.57
CA ARG A 62 -17.03 -13.65 9.20
C ARG A 62 -17.28 -14.25 10.59
N SER A 63 -16.70 -15.42 10.83
CA SER A 63 -16.64 -16.13 12.11
C SER A 63 -15.24 -16.74 12.31
N GLU A 64 -14.95 -17.25 13.50
CA GLU A 64 -13.66 -17.92 13.77
C GLU A 64 -13.44 -19.17 12.92
N GLN A 65 -14.52 -19.83 12.51
CA GLN A 65 -14.50 -21.05 11.69
C GLN A 65 -14.69 -20.75 10.19
N SER A 66 -14.66 -19.48 9.79
CA SER A 66 -14.83 -19.11 8.39
C SER A 66 -13.79 -19.80 7.51
N PRO A 67 -14.18 -20.31 6.33
CA PRO A 67 -13.22 -20.82 5.37
C PRO A 67 -12.38 -19.67 4.78
N HIS A 68 -11.18 -19.99 4.28
CA HIS A 68 -10.21 -19.01 3.79
C HIS A 68 -10.78 -18.00 2.77
N HIS A 69 -11.68 -18.43 1.88
CA HIS A 69 -12.29 -17.56 0.86
C HIS A 69 -13.19 -16.47 1.45
N VAL A 70 -13.79 -16.68 2.63
CA VAL A 70 -14.57 -15.65 3.32
C VAL A 70 -13.62 -14.55 3.82
N LEU A 71 -12.47 -14.90 4.38
CA LEU A 71 -11.49 -13.87 4.79
C LEU A 71 -10.92 -13.11 3.60
N ILE A 72 -10.61 -13.78 2.48
CA ILE A 72 -10.20 -13.13 1.24
C ILE A 72 -11.27 -12.13 0.78
N PHE A 73 -12.54 -12.53 0.83
CA PHE A 73 -13.65 -11.65 0.50
C PHE A 73 -13.71 -10.42 1.43
N HIS A 74 -13.57 -10.57 2.74
CA HIS A 74 -13.54 -9.45 3.68
C HIS A 74 -12.31 -8.55 3.48
N ILE A 75 -11.16 -9.11 3.06
CA ILE A 75 -9.99 -8.34 2.63
C ILE A 75 -10.34 -7.48 1.42
N TRP A 76 -10.97 -8.06 0.38
CA TRP A 76 -11.44 -7.30 -0.79
C TRP A 76 -12.47 -6.25 -0.44
N PHE A 77 -13.39 -6.54 0.48
CA PHE A 77 -14.39 -5.59 0.95
C PHE A 77 -13.75 -4.33 1.52
N HIS A 78 -12.77 -4.49 2.41
CA HIS A 78 -12.05 -3.33 2.96
C HIS A 78 -11.18 -2.66 1.91
N VAL A 79 -10.49 -3.39 1.03
CA VAL A 79 -9.76 -2.81 -0.10
C VAL A 79 -10.68 -1.95 -0.96
N ALA A 80 -11.89 -2.42 -1.28
CA ALA A 80 -12.87 -1.64 -2.03
C ALA A 80 -13.26 -0.34 -1.33
N ILE A 81 -13.50 -0.36 -0.01
CA ILE A 81 -13.76 0.86 0.76
C ILE A 81 -12.59 1.83 0.63
N LEU A 82 -11.36 1.33 0.76
CA LEU A 82 -10.16 2.15 0.63
C LEU A 82 -10.08 2.74 -0.76
N SER A 83 -10.24 1.95 -1.83
CA SER A 83 -10.18 2.45 -3.22
C SER A 83 -11.25 3.49 -3.54
N ILE A 84 -12.46 3.36 -2.98
CA ILE A 84 -13.55 4.35 -3.15
C ILE A 84 -13.21 5.67 -2.42
N LEU A 85 -12.65 5.59 -1.22
CA LEU A 85 -12.48 6.76 -0.35
C LEU A 85 -11.12 7.43 -0.47
N HIS A 86 -10.10 6.71 -0.98
CA HIS A 86 -8.71 7.16 -1.09
C HIS A 86 -8.58 8.58 -1.64
N PRO A 87 -9.20 8.93 -2.79
CA PRO A 87 -9.01 10.26 -3.39
C PRO A 87 -9.55 11.41 -2.54
N PHE A 88 -10.39 11.12 -1.55
CA PHE A 88 -11.04 12.12 -0.70
C PHE A 88 -10.40 12.23 0.69
N THR A 89 -9.34 11.46 0.94
CA THR A 89 -8.56 11.57 2.17
C THR A 89 -7.76 12.87 2.19
N VAL A 90 -7.43 13.33 3.40
CA VAL A 90 -6.57 14.50 3.65
C VAL A 90 -5.24 14.34 2.94
N ARG A 91 -4.64 13.15 3.04
CA ARG A 91 -3.35 12.82 2.42
C ARG A 91 -3.41 12.86 0.90
N ALA A 92 -4.40 12.20 0.29
CA ALA A 92 -4.52 12.16 -1.17
C ALA A 92 -4.75 13.54 -1.83
N ARG A 93 -5.23 14.50 -1.04
CA ARG A 93 -5.58 15.86 -1.50
C ARG A 93 -4.56 16.91 -1.06
N ASP A 94 -3.47 16.50 -0.40
CA ASP A 94 -2.51 17.40 0.25
C ASP A 94 -3.19 18.55 1.03
N SER A 95 -4.28 18.21 1.71
CA SER A 95 -5.12 19.17 2.41
C SER A 95 -4.85 19.15 3.92
N SER A 96 -5.24 20.21 4.64
CA SER A 96 -5.21 20.22 6.11
C SER A 96 -6.56 19.87 6.75
N ARG A 97 -7.62 19.73 5.94
CA ARG A 97 -9.00 19.54 6.43
C ARG A 97 -9.66 18.31 5.81
N SER A 98 -10.19 17.47 6.69
CA SER A 98 -11.02 16.32 6.30
C SER A 98 -12.33 16.77 5.68
N LEU A 99 -12.76 16.06 4.63
CA LEU A 99 -14.08 16.25 4.04
C LEU A 99 -15.15 15.63 4.94
N ARG A 100 -16.40 16.04 4.75
CA ARG A 100 -17.53 15.49 5.49
C ARG A 100 -18.50 14.81 4.55
N PHE A 101 -18.96 13.63 4.92
CA PHE A 101 -20.07 12.98 4.25
C PHE A 101 -21.37 13.78 4.45
N LYS A 102 -22.16 13.94 3.38
CA LYS A 102 -23.39 14.76 3.40
C LYS A 102 -24.62 13.98 3.86
N THR A 103 -24.63 12.67 3.66
CA THR A 103 -25.79 11.82 3.87
C THR A 103 -25.74 10.99 5.16
N PHE A 104 -24.61 11.01 5.87
CA PHE A 104 -24.50 10.39 7.19
C PHE A 104 -24.90 11.39 8.30
N PRO A 105 -25.72 10.98 9.28
CA PRO A 105 -26.20 11.88 10.33
C PRO A 105 -25.10 12.31 11.31
N CYS A 106 -24.07 11.48 11.50
CA CYS A 106 -23.00 11.75 12.43
C CYS A 106 -22.10 12.90 11.94
N LYS A 107 -21.87 13.90 12.80
CA LYS A 107 -21.05 15.07 12.48
C LYS A 107 -19.58 14.74 12.20
N ARG A 108 -19.09 13.61 12.69
CA ARG A 108 -17.71 13.12 12.51
C ARG A 108 -17.56 12.14 11.35
N SER A 109 -18.62 11.89 10.57
CA SER A 109 -18.57 11.02 9.41
C SER A 109 -17.80 11.69 8.26
N SER A 110 -16.62 11.15 7.97
CA SER A 110 -15.73 11.60 6.89
C SER A 110 -15.10 10.44 6.12
N PRO A 111 -14.62 10.68 4.88
CA PRO A 111 -13.79 9.73 4.15
C PRO A 111 -12.59 9.26 4.97
N ASP A 112 -11.87 10.16 5.64
CA ASP A 112 -10.70 9.81 6.47
C ASP A 112 -11.06 8.87 7.64
N ALA A 113 -12.19 9.13 8.33
CA ALA A 113 -12.62 8.29 9.44
C ALA A 113 -12.96 6.86 8.96
N ALA A 114 -13.71 6.76 7.86
CA ALA A 114 -14.07 5.47 7.26
C ALA A 114 -12.85 4.74 6.66
N TYR A 115 -11.94 5.47 6.00
CA TYR A 115 -10.68 4.95 5.48
C TYR A 115 -9.82 4.39 6.60
N LYS A 116 -9.58 5.17 7.68
CA LYS A 116 -8.79 4.74 8.84
C LYS A 116 -9.41 3.52 9.53
N ALA A 117 -10.74 3.48 9.69
CA ALA A 117 -11.44 2.32 10.23
C ALA A 117 -11.23 1.08 9.37
N SER A 118 -11.34 1.20 8.05
CA SER A 118 -11.08 0.10 7.11
C SER A 118 -9.62 -0.36 7.10
N ILE A 119 -8.65 0.55 7.18
CA ILE A 119 -7.23 0.17 7.33
C ILE A 119 -7.02 -0.65 8.60
N ASN A 120 -7.60 -0.24 9.73
CA ASN A 120 -7.45 -0.97 10.99
C ASN A 120 -8.07 -2.37 10.94
N GLN A 121 -9.21 -2.53 10.27
CA GLN A 121 -9.80 -3.85 10.04
C GLN A 121 -8.94 -4.69 9.08
N LEU A 122 -8.46 -4.08 8.00
CA LEU A 122 -7.63 -4.75 7.01
C LEU A 122 -6.30 -5.24 7.62
N LYS A 123 -5.62 -4.42 8.44
CA LYS A 123 -4.44 -4.79 9.23
C LYS A 123 -4.69 -6.08 10.04
N ARG A 124 -5.83 -6.17 10.73
CA ARG A 124 -6.22 -7.37 11.49
C ARG A 124 -6.50 -8.57 10.58
N LEU A 125 -7.23 -8.36 9.49
CA LEU A 125 -7.61 -9.42 8.56
C LEU A 125 -6.40 -10.07 7.91
N ILE A 126 -5.41 -9.29 7.45
CA ILE A 126 -4.21 -9.85 6.81
C ILE A 126 -3.35 -10.67 7.80
N VAL A 127 -3.28 -10.24 9.07
CA VAL A 127 -2.56 -10.96 10.14
C VAL A 127 -3.27 -12.27 10.45
N VAL A 128 -4.59 -12.23 10.67
CA VAL A 128 -5.40 -13.43 10.93
C VAL A 128 -5.33 -14.40 9.75
N TYR A 129 -5.40 -13.89 8.52
CA TYR A 129 -5.33 -14.71 7.32
C TYR A 129 -3.99 -15.43 7.19
N ARG A 130 -2.87 -14.71 7.34
CA ARG A 130 -1.52 -15.30 7.32
C ARG A 130 -1.33 -16.34 8.43
N LYS A 131 -1.87 -16.08 9.63
CA LYS A 131 -1.73 -16.97 10.79
C LYS A 131 -2.51 -18.27 10.62
N ASN A 132 -3.75 -18.20 10.14
CA ASN A 132 -4.69 -19.32 10.24
C ASN A 132 -4.83 -20.13 8.95
N TYR A 133 -4.37 -19.63 7.79
CA TYR A 133 -4.58 -20.30 6.51
C TYR A 133 -3.27 -20.46 5.73
N MET A 134 -2.94 -21.70 5.40
CA MET A 134 -1.78 -22.04 4.55
C MET A 134 -1.90 -21.43 3.16
N SER A 135 -3.12 -21.19 2.66
CA SER A 135 -3.35 -20.50 1.39
C SER A 135 -2.68 -19.13 1.32
N SER A 136 -2.36 -18.50 2.45
CA SER A 136 -1.60 -17.25 2.50
C SER A 136 -0.21 -17.33 1.83
N THR A 137 0.39 -18.52 1.69
CA THR A 137 1.72 -18.67 1.08
C THR A 137 1.70 -18.92 -0.43
N TYR A 138 0.55 -19.29 -1.00
CA TYR A 138 0.45 -19.69 -2.42
C TYR A 138 -0.77 -19.13 -3.15
N THR A 139 -1.57 -18.26 -2.55
CA THR A 139 -2.64 -17.54 -3.27
C THR A 139 -2.37 -16.05 -3.32
N MET A 140 -2.46 -15.46 -4.53
CA MET A 140 -2.34 -14.01 -4.69
C MET A 140 -3.63 -13.25 -4.38
N LEU A 141 -4.78 -13.92 -4.20
CA LEU A 141 -6.06 -13.23 -4.11
C LEU A 141 -6.13 -12.13 -3.02
N TRP A 142 -5.36 -12.24 -1.95
CA TRP A 142 -5.34 -11.28 -0.83
C TRP A 142 -4.24 -10.20 -0.95
N HIS A 143 -3.39 -10.26 -1.98
CA HIS A 143 -2.21 -9.39 -2.09
C HIS A 143 -2.56 -7.90 -2.15
N THR A 144 -3.72 -7.55 -2.71
CA THR A 144 -4.18 -6.16 -2.77
C THR A 144 -4.35 -5.55 -1.38
N GLY A 145 -4.70 -6.37 -0.39
CA GLY A 145 -4.74 -5.96 1.02
C GLY A 145 -3.37 -5.59 1.57
N LEU A 146 -2.31 -6.33 1.18
CA LEU A 146 -0.93 -6.05 1.58
C LEU A 146 -0.45 -4.70 1.02
N ILE A 147 -0.72 -4.43 -0.26
CA ILE A 147 -0.36 -3.14 -0.91
C ILE A 147 -1.02 -1.98 -0.16
N HIS A 148 -2.32 -2.07 0.11
CA HIS A 148 -3.06 -1.00 0.79
C HIS A 148 -2.57 -0.78 2.22
N VAL A 149 -2.28 -1.86 2.97
CA VAL A 149 -1.71 -1.74 4.32
C VAL A 149 -0.32 -1.12 4.25
N ALA A 150 0.56 -1.54 3.34
CA ALA A 150 1.89 -0.95 3.22
C ALA A 150 1.81 0.55 2.90
N ASN A 151 1.01 0.93 1.89
CA ASN A 151 0.79 2.34 1.50
C ASN A 151 0.27 3.21 2.63
N ALA A 152 -0.69 2.71 3.41
CA ALA A 152 -1.25 3.45 4.52
C ALA A 152 -0.23 3.68 5.64
N ASN A 153 0.60 2.69 5.95
CA ASN A 153 1.62 2.81 6.99
C ASN A 153 2.81 3.66 6.56
N LEU A 154 3.27 3.54 5.31
CA LEU A 154 4.32 4.41 4.74
C LEU A 154 3.90 5.88 4.70
N GLY A 155 2.59 6.17 4.74
CA GLY A 155 2.06 7.52 4.87
C GLY A 155 1.91 8.09 6.25
N ASP A 156 2.06 7.25 7.27
CA ASP A 156 1.87 7.63 8.67
C ASP A 156 3.00 6.99 9.48
N THR A 157 4.24 7.36 9.15
CA THR A 157 5.46 6.90 9.84
C THR A 157 5.52 7.35 11.31
N LYS A 158 4.57 8.18 11.75
CA LYS A 158 4.35 8.54 13.15
C LYS A 158 3.68 7.41 13.94
N ASP A 159 2.94 6.50 13.28
CA ASP A 159 2.40 5.29 13.93
C ASP A 159 3.57 4.36 14.27
N PRO A 160 3.87 4.08 15.55
CA PRO A 160 5.00 3.22 15.92
C PRO A 160 4.92 1.81 15.31
N ALA A 161 3.75 1.36 14.86
CA ALA A 161 3.57 0.09 14.20
C ALA A 161 3.90 0.10 12.69
N TRP A 162 4.27 1.25 12.09
CA TRP A 162 4.48 1.35 10.64
C TRP A 162 5.53 0.35 10.13
N ARG A 163 6.69 0.25 10.83
CA ARG A 163 7.76 -0.70 10.49
C ARG A 163 7.28 -2.14 10.58
N PHE A 164 6.53 -2.48 11.64
CA PHE A 164 5.97 -3.81 11.80
C PHE A 164 5.11 -4.20 10.60
N TYR A 165 4.19 -3.33 10.17
CA TYR A 165 3.32 -3.64 9.03
C TYR A 165 4.06 -3.64 7.69
N LEU A 166 5.06 -2.77 7.50
CA LEU A 166 5.91 -2.79 6.31
C LEU A 166 6.64 -4.15 6.19
N PHE A 167 7.36 -4.55 7.23
CA PHE A 167 8.09 -5.81 7.23
C PHE A 167 7.15 -7.02 7.17
N PHE A 168 5.98 -6.94 7.83
CA PHE A 168 4.96 -7.96 7.69
C PHE A 168 4.55 -8.15 6.22
N CYS A 169 4.26 -7.06 5.50
CA CYS A 169 3.87 -7.13 4.09
C CYS A 169 5.01 -7.69 3.22
N ILE A 170 6.24 -7.21 3.40
CA ILE A 170 7.42 -7.71 2.69
C ILE A 170 7.61 -9.21 2.96
N GLN A 171 7.53 -9.67 4.20
CA GLN A 171 7.62 -11.09 4.53
C GLN A 171 6.44 -11.93 3.99
N CYS A 172 5.29 -11.32 3.66
CA CYS A 172 4.20 -11.99 2.94
C CYS A 172 4.56 -12.21 1.48
N TYR A 173 5.08 -11.18 0.82
CA TYR A 173 5.55 -11.31 -0.55
C TYR A 173 6.75 -12.26 -0.68
N GLY A 174 7.64 -12.33 0.32
CA GLY A 174 8.76 -13.26 0.33
C GLY A 174 8.33 -14.72 0.42
N ARG A 175 7.17 -15.01 1.02
CA ARG A 175 6.56 -16.36 0.97
C ARG A 175 5.85 -16.60 -0.35
N LEU A 176 5.08 -15.62 -0.83
CA LEU A 176 4.34 -15.72 -2.09
C LEU A 176 5.25 -15.88 -3.30
N ARG A 177 6.51 -15.42 -3.25
CA ARG A 177 7.47 -15.59 -4.35
C ARG A 177 7.68 -17.04 -4.77
N GLN A 178 7.55 -17.97 -3.82
CA GLN A 178 7.70 -19.41 -4.08
C GLN A 178 6.66 -19.90 -5.10
N ALA A 179 5.48 -19.28 -5.11
CA ALA A 179 4.42 -19.58 -6.07
C ALA A 179 4.32 -18.55 -7.21
N TYR A 180 4.73 -17.30 -6.99
CA TYR A 180 4.58 -16.19 -7.93
C TYR A 180 5.80 -15.26 -7.94
N ARG A 181 6.63 -15.39 -8.97
CA ARG A 181 7.87 -14.62 -9.11
C ARG A 181 7.69 -13.10 -8.99
N PHE A 182 6.60 -12.55 -9.54
CA PHE A 182 6.34 -11.11 -9.48
C PHE A 182 6.08 -10.57 -8.07
N ALA A 183 5.86 -11.43 -7.07
CA ALA A 183 5.82 -11.01 -5.66
C ALA A 183 7.14 -10.37 -5.20
N GLU A 184 8.27 -10.75 -5.81
CA GLU A 184 9.58 -10.13 -5.58
C GLU A 184 9.60 -8.67 -6.02
N ALA A 185 9.15 -8.38 -7.25
CA ALA A 185 9.02 -7.01 -7.74
C ALA A 185 8.12 -6.16 -6.83
N ILE A 186 7.02 -6.73 -6.30
CA ILE A 186 6.18 -6.02 -5.32
C ILE A 186 6.97 -5.72 -4.04
N GLY A 187 7.66 -6.71 -3.46
CA GLY A 187 8.49 -6.50 -2.27
C GLY A 187 9.54 -5.40 -2.46
N ARG A 188 10.27 -5.43 -3.59
CA ARG A 188 11.26 -4.43 -3.99
C ARG A 188 10.63 -3.05 -4.14
N SER A 189 9.47 -2.94 -4.81
CA SER A 189 8.76 -1.66 -4.96
C SER A 189 8.34 -1.05 -3.61
N LEU A 190 7.92 -1.87 -2.63
CA LEU A 190 7.57 -1.39 -1.30
C LEU A 190 8.79 -0.88 -0.53
N LEU A 191 9.96 -1.50 -0.72
CA LEU A 191 11.21 -1.02 -0.15
C LEU A 191 11.67 0.29 -0.81
N SER A 192 11.55 0.42 -2.14
CA SER A 192 11.79 1.69 -2.84
C SER A 192 10.92 2.82 -2.30
N MET A 193 9.62 2.55 -2.09
CA MET A 193 8.71 3.51 -1.47
C MET A 193 9.14 3.85 -0.02
N ALA A 194 9.59 2.85 0.74
CA ALA A 194 10.07 3.06 2.11
C ALA A 194 11.35 3.89 2.17
N LEU A 195 12.25 3.78 1.18
CA LEU A 195 13.45 4.62 1.06
C LEU A 195 13.12 6.08 0.71
N GLN A 196 12.08 6.30 -0.11
CA GLN A 196 11.67 7.63 -0.54
C GLN A 196 10.83 8.37 0.51
N GLN A 197 9.90 7.67 1.16
CA GLN A 197 8.85 8.27 2.00
C GLN A 197 9.01 7.96 3.49
N GLY A 198 9.84 6.97 3.82
CA GLY A 198 10.00 6.49 5.18
C GLY A 198 11.40 6.69 5.72
N ASP A 199 11.53 6.48 7.02
CA ASP A 199 12.81 6.53 7.73
C ASP A 199 13.55 5.18 7.62
N LEU A 200 13.45 4.48 6.48
CA LEU A 200 14.18 3.23 6.26
C LEU A 200 15.55 3.55 5.64
N PRO A 201 16.67 3.19 6.30
CA PRO A 201 18.00 3.37 5.73
C PRO A 201 18.27 2.43 4.55
N ALA A 202 19.05 2.91 3.57
CA ALA A 202 19.50 2.13 2.41
C ALA A 202 20.16 0.80 2.77
N SER A 203 21.04 0.79 3.79
CA SER A 203 21.72 -0.43 4.26
C SER A 203 20.74 -1.48 4.76
N GLU A 204 19.72 -1.07 5.53
CA GLU A 204 18.67 -1.96 6.02
C GLU A 204 17.80 -2.48 4.87
N ALA A 205 17.43 -1.62 3.91
CA ALA A 205 16.65 -2.02 2.74
C ALA A 205 17.39 -3.03 1.86
N ARG A 206 18.71 -2.85 1.62
CA ARG A 206 19.54 -3.80 0.87
C ARG A 206 19.67 -5.12 1.61
N HIS A 207 19.90 -5.10 2.93
CA HIS A 207 19.96 -6.33 3.72
C HIS A 207 18.67 -7.15 3.63
N ILE A 208 17.51 -6.49 3.61
CA ILE A 208 16.22 -7.17 3.43
C ILE A 208 16.10 -7.75 2.00
N MET A 209 16.61 -7.05 0.99
CA MET A 209 16.65 -7.54 -0.39
C MET A 209 17.57 -8.74 -0.55
N GLU A 210 18.73 -8.77 0.09
CA GLU A 210 19.67 -9.91 0.07
C GLU A 210 19.00 -11.18 0.61
N GLN A 211 18.32 -11.08 1.76
CA GLN A 211 17.51 -12.18 2.30
C GLN A 211 16.38 -12.62 1.34
N TYR A 212 15.96 -11.68 0.49
CA TYR A 212 14.97 -11.93 -0.54
C TYR A 212 15.54 -12.71 -1.73
N GLU A 213 16.77 -12.40 -2.14
CA GLU A 213 17.44 -12.97 -3.30
C GLU A 213 18.11 -14.33 -2.99
N GLU A 214 18.61 -14.54 -1.76
CA GLU A 214 19.30 -15.78 -1.33
C GLU A 214 18.48 -17.08 -1.47
N ASN A 215 17.16 -17.00 -1.63
CA ASN A 215 16.30 -18.17 -1.83
C ASN A 215 15.69 -18.23 -3.25
N GLN A 216 16.33 -17.63 -4.25
CA GLN A 216 15.89 -17.71 -5.65
C GLN A 216 16.02 -19.16 -6.17
N LEU A 217 14.88 -19.76 -6.54
CA LEU A 217 14.86 -20.97 -7.35
C LEU A 217 14.98 -20.57 -8.82
N ILE A 218 16.18 -20.77 -9.37
CA ILE A 218 16.51 -20.81 -10.81
C ILE A 218 16.23 -19.49 -11.55
N ASN A 219 17.31 -18.86 -12.01
CA ASN A 219 17.35 -17.70 -12.90
C ASN A 219 16.65 -17.98 -14.25
N PRO A 220 15.66 -17.18 -14.69
CA PRO A 220 15.20 -17.25 -16.08
C PRO A 220 15.01 -15.87 -16.72
N SER A 221 15.85 -15.62 -17.73
CA SER A 221 15.69 -14.98 -19.06
C SER A 221 14.52 -14.03 -19.44
N TYR A 222 13.49 -13.81 -18.64
CA TYR A 222 12.31 -13.02 -19.02
C TYR A 222 11.92 -11.99 -17.96
N ASP A 223 11.77 -10.74 -18.41
CA ASP A 223 11.28 -9.62 -17.60
C ASP A 223 9.88 -9.92 -17.05
N ILE A 224 9.74 -9.74 -15.74
CA ILE A 224 8.48 -9.87 -15.04
C ILE A 224 7.62 -8.64 -15.34
N ARG A 225 6.43 -8.83 -15.91
CA ARG A 225 5.45 -7.75 -16.04
C ARG A 225 4.50 -7.67 -14.84
N ALA A 226 4.63 -6.60 -14.05
CA ALA A 226 3.78 -6.21 -12.94
C ALA A 226 3.28 -4.77 -13.13
N THR A 227 2.44 -4.55 -14.15
CA THR A 227 1.97 -3.21 -14.57
C THR A 227 0.96 -2.54 -13.62
N PHE A 228 0.66 -3.16 -12.48
CA PHE A 228 -0.23 -2.58 -11.47
C PHE A 228 0.54 -1.67 -10.50
N MET A 229 -0.21 -0.88 -9.73
CA MET A 229 0.35 0.21 -8.91
C MET A 229 0.88 -0.29 -7.57
N ALA A 230 2.10 0.10 -7.22
CA ALA A 230 2.65 -0.04 -5.88
C ALA A 230 2.35 1.19 -5.03
N ASP A 231 2.60 2.41 -5.54
CA ASP A 231 2.28 3.65 -4.83
C ASP A 231 0.89 4.16 -5.20
N LEU A 232 -0.07 3.99 -4.28
CA LEU A 232 -1.46 4.35 -4.51
C LEU A 232 -1.72 5.86 -4.47
N ASN A 233 -0.82 6.67 -3.89
CA ASN A 233 -0.93 8.12 -3.93
C ASN A 233 -0.36 8.67 -5.23
N LEU A 234 0.86 8.26 -5.59
CA LEU A 234 1.49 8.66 -6.84
C LEU A 234 0.65 8.22 -8.05
N ALA A 235 -0.03 7.06 -7.97
CA ALA A 235 -0.90 6.57 -9.04
C ALA A 235 -2.08 7.50 -9.39
N MET A 236 -2.44 8.46 -8.53
CA MET A 236 -3.52 9.41 -8.83
C MET A 236 -3.10 10.51 -9.80
N THR A 237 -1.79 10.76 -9.92
CA THR A 237 -1.22 11.83 -10.75
C THR A 237 -0.26 11.29 -11.81
N ASN A 238 0.55 10.28 -11.47
CA ASN A 238 1.53 9.66 -12.35
C ASN A 238 1.51 8.11 -12.23
N PRO A 239 0.57 7.44 -12.90
CA PRO A 239 0.45 5.98 -12.87
C PRO A 239 1.68 5.22 -13.39
N SER A 240 2.43 5.79 -14.35
CA SER A 240 3.62 5.13 -14.88
C SER A 240 4.72 4.99 -13.83
N GLU A 241 5.00 6.08 -13.11
CA GLU A 241 6.03 6.10 -12.05
C GLU A 241 5.56 5.37 -10.79
N ALA A 242 4.25 5.25 -10.57
CA ALA A 242 3.66 4.55 -9.43
C ALA A 242 3.61 3.02 -9.57
N SER A 243 3.97 2.50 -10.74
CA SER A 243 3.90 1.07 -11.04
C SER A 243 4.90 0.26 -10.22
N VAL A 244 4.58 -1.01 -9.98
CA VAL A 244 5.50 -1.95 -9.31
C VAL A 244 6.82 -2.04 -10.08
N GLU A 245 6.76 -2.15 -11.41
CA GLU A 245 7.94 -2.21 -12.28
C GLU A 245 8.84 -0.97 -12.11
N SER A 246 8.29 0.23 -12.32
CA SER A 246 9.06 1.48 -12.22
C SER A 246 9.72 1.64 -10.85
N LEU A 247 8.99 1.36 -9.76
CA LEU A 247 9.53 1.48 -8.41
C LEU A 247 10.55 0.39 -8.08
N ALA A 248 10.34 -0.85 -8.56
CA ALA A 248 11.29 -1.93 -8.35
C ALA A 248 12.61 -1.69 -9.09
N ASP A 249 12.56 -1.23 -10.34
CA ASP A 249 13.72 -0.96 -11.18
C ASP A 249 14.59 0.18 -10.61
N ARG A 250 13.94 1.20 -10.03
CA ARG A 250 14.62 2.36 -9.44
C ARG A 250 15.18 2.13 -8.04
N PHE A 251 15.04 0.93 -7.48
CA PHE A 251 15.45 0.65 -6.09
C PHE A 251 16.90 1.03 -5.80
N GLU A 252 17.84 0.58 -6.64
CA GLU A 252 19.27 0.87 -6.41
C GLU A 252 19.59 2.34 -6.57
N ASP A 253 19.03 2.99 -7.58
CA ASP A 253 19.21 4.43 -7.82
C ASP A 253 18.75 5.25 -6.61
N ILE A 254 17.59 4.88 -6.04
CA ILE A 254 17.04 5.54 -4.83
C ILE A 254 17.94 5.28 -3.62
N ALA A 255 18.39 4.04 -3.42
CA ALA A 255 19.24 3.67 -2.29
C ALA A 255 20.58 4.43 -2.32
N ILE A 256 21.23 4.48 -3.49
CA ILE A 256 22.47 5.22 -3.71
C ILE A 256 22.28 6.72 -3.44
N PHE A 257 21.19 7.31 -3.96
CA PHE A 257 20.89 8.72 -3.75
C PHE A 257 20.69 9.07 -2.26
N GLN A 258 20.02 8.21 -1.50
CA GLN A 258 19.81 8.40 -0.06
C GLN A 258 21.15 8.37 0.71
N GLU A 259 22.08 7.48 0.33
CA GLU A 259 23.40 7.39 0.96
C GLU A 259 24.22 8.66 0.73
N PHE A 260 24.25 9.19 -0.49
CA PHE A 260 24.94 10.44 -0.80
C PHE A 260 24.37 11.64 -0.05
N THR A 261 23.05 11.72 0.06
CA THR A 261 22.38 12.85 0.73
C THR A 261 22.52 12.77 2.25
N ASN A 262 22.53 11.58 2.84
CA ASN A 262 22.72 11.40 4.29
C ASN A 262 24.19 11.51 4.71
N ALA A 263 25.16 11.10 3.87
CA ALA A 263 26.59 11.20 4.17
C ALA A 263 27.11 12.64 4.11
N GLY A 264 26.52 13.50 3.28
CA GLY A 264 26.90 14.92 3.18
C GLY A 264 26.44 15.79 4.36
N GLY A 265 25.61 15.27 5.27
CA GLY A 265 25.14 15.99 6.45
C GLY A 265 26.01 15.79 7.71
N SER A 266 27.03 14.93 7.66
CA SER A 266 27.83 14.54 8.82
C SER A 266 29.31 14.95 8.75
N SER A 267 29.71 15.82 7.81
CA SER A 267 31.13 16.09 7.53
C SER A 267 31.54 17.57 7.57
N GLU A 268 30.89 18.43 8.36
CA GLU A 268 31.31 19.83 8.52
C GLU A 268 31.58 20.30 9.96
N ASP A 269 31.63 19.40 10.95
CA ASP A 269 31.98 19.75 12.34
C ASP A 269 33.13 18.90 12.92
N GLU A 270 34.24 18.78 12.19
CA GLU A 270 35.54 18.53 12.85
C GLU A 270 36.39 19.80 12.75
N GLN A 271 36.44 20.48 13.89
CA GLN A 271 37.20 21.68 14.15
C GLN A 271 38.67 21.48 13.77
N ILE A 272 39.15 22.36 12.91
CA ILE A 272 40.57 22.62 12.68
C ILE A 272 41.12 23.20 13.99
N GLU A 273 41.71 22.35 14.85
CA GLU A 273 42.66 22.82 15.85
C GLU A 273 43.93 23.26 15.12
N SER A 274 44.14 24.56 15.09
CA SER A 274 45.33 25.22 14.59
C SER A 274 46.50 25.01 15.55
N ASP A 275 47.47 24.19 15.16
CA ASP A 275 48.83 24.24 15.71
C ASP A 275 49.48 25.57 15.31
N ASP A 276 49.60 26.51 16.26
CA ASP A 276 50.46 27.69 16.09
C ASP A 276 51.72 27.54 16.95
N ASN A 277 52.85 27.50 16.24
CA ASN A 277 54.20 27.38 16.73
C ASN A 277 54.65 28.70 17.39
N SER A 278 54.88 28.72 18.70
CA SER A 278 55.78 29.70 19.31
C SER A 278 57.20 29.14 19.36
N TRP A 279 58.02 29.63 18.45
CA TRP A 279 59.48 29.53 18.47
C TRP A 279 60.05 30.17 19.74
N ASP A 280 61.00 29.51 20.39
CA ASP A 280 62.15 30.18 21.02
C ASP A 280 63.31 29.19 21.22
N THR A 281 64.45 29.52 20.61
CA THR A 281 65.81 29.06 20.94
C THR A 281 66.76 30.22 20.62
N PRO A 282 67.94 30.36 21.23
CA PRO A 282 68.59 29.53 22.26
C PRO A 282 68.85 30.24 23.60
#